data_AF-A0A2G6F729-F1
#
_entry.id   AF-A0A2G6F729-F1
#
_cell.length_a   1.000
_cell.length_b   1.000
_cell.length_c   1.000
_cell.angle_alpha   90.00
_cell.angle_beta   90.00
_cell.angle_gamma   90.00
#
_symmetry.space_group_name_H-M   'P 1'
#
loop_
_entity.id
_entity.type
_entity.pdbx_description
1 polymer ?
#
loop_
_entity_poly.entity_id
_entity_poly.type
_entity_poly.pdbx_seq_one_letter_code
_entity_poly.pdbx_strand_id
1 'polypeptide(L)'
;MENKLNTFLDQKREELNTKGKTSLAIKVIASAPKNLWHELLPTEPPTVKIKIKAKPENGKANTVIEKFISKYFKAHATIQTGHTSSHKIISLKK
;
A
#
# COMPACT_ATOMS: atom_id res chain seq x y z
N MET A 1 -14.34 -12.06 14.64
CA MET A 1 -12.92 -11.65 14.49
C MET A 1 -12.91 -10.36 13.68
N GLU A 2 -12.70 -9.22 14.33
CA GLU A 2 -12.51 -7.95 13.62
C GLU A 2 -11.28 -8.05 12.73
N ASN A 3 -11.47 -7.83 11.43
CA ASN A 3 -10.37 -7.80 10.49
C ASN A 3 -9.63 -6.46 10.63
N LYS A 4 -8.68 -6.38 11.56
CA LYS A 4 -7.88 -5.17 11.89
C LYS A 4 -7.33 -4.46 10.66
N LEU A 5 -7.00 -5.22 9.61
CA LEU A 5 -6.56 -4.69 8.32
C LEU A 5 -7.65 -3.84 7.64
N ASN A 6 -8.88 -4.33 7.57
CA ASN A 6 -9.98 -3.61 6.93
C ASN A 6 -10.26 -2.30 7.67
N THR A 7 -10.36 -2.36 9.01
CA THR A 7 -10.57 -1.18 9.85
C THR A 7 -9.49 -0.12 9.61
N PHE A 8 -8.21 -0.52 9.56
CA PHE A 8 -7.12 0.41 9.28
C PHE A 8 -7.17 1.01 7.86
N LEU A 9 -7.49 0.19 6.86
CA LEU A 9 -7.63 0.66 5.48
C LEU A 9 -8.80 1.64 5.32
N ASP A 10 -9.91 1.41 6.02
CA ASP A 10 -11.06 2.30 6.02
C ASP A 10 -10.74 3.61 6.74
N GLN A 11 -10.06 3.57 7.89
CA GLN A 11 -9.54 4.77 8.56
C GLN A 11 -8.65 5.60 7.63
N LYS A 12 -7.73 4.96 6.90
CA LYS A 12 -6.89 5.66 5.91
C LYS A 12 -7.67 6.25 4.75
N ARG A 13 -8.76 5.59 4.33
CA ARG A 13 -9.68 6.12 3.31
C ARG A 13 -10.42 7.35 3.82
N GLU A 14 -10.89 7.33 5.06
CA GLU A 14 -11.54 8.49 5.69
C GLU A 14 -10.56 9.66 5.85
N GLU A 15 -9.35 9.41 6.34
CA GLU A 15 -8.29 10.43 6.41
C GLU A 15 -8.03 11.08 5.04
N LEU A 16 -7.94 10.27 3.99
CA LEU A 16 -7.74 10.76 2.63
C LEU A 16 -8.92 11.59 2.13
N ASN A 17 -10.15 11.22 2.46
CA ASN A 17 -11.35 11.98 2.09
C ASN A 17 -11.44 13.32 2.81
N THR A 18 -11.05 13.36 4.09
CA THR A 18 -11.13 14.58 4.91
C THR A 18 -9.96 15.54 4.65
N LYS A 19 -8.73 15.03 4.55
CA LYS A 19 -7.51 15.86 4.42
C LYS A 19 -7.06 16.05 2.96
N GLY A 20 -7.59 15.28 2.02
CA GLY A 20 -7.15 15.26 0.61
C GLY A 20 -5.78 14.62 0.36
N LYS A 21 -5.03 14.31 1.42
CA LYS A 21 -3.74 13.61 1.37
C LYS A 21 -3.53 12.72 2.60
N THR A 22 -2.91 11.57 2.41
CA THR A 22 -2.43 10.72 3.51
C THR A 22 -1.18 9.94 3.09
N SER A 23 -0.53 9.28 4.06
CA SER A 23 0.61 8.41 3.84
C SER A 23 0.33 7.01 4.38
N LEU A 24 0.84 6.00 3.68
CA LEU A 24 0.65 4.59 4.01
C LEU A 24 2.00 3.86 3.98
N ALA A 25 2.40 3.30 5.11
CA ALA A 25 3.55 2.40 5.18
C ALA A 25 3.12 1.00 4.70
N ILE A 26 3.89 0.44 3.77
CA ILE A 26 3.63 -0.90 3.23
C ILE A 26 4.88 -1.78 3.26
N LYS A 27 4.65 -3.10 3.36
CA LYS A 27 5.65 -4.13 3.12
C LYS A 27 5.24 -4.98 1.92
N VAL A 28 6.08 -5.03 0.91
CA VAL A 28 5.80 -5.68 -0.36
C VAL A 28 6.43 -7.07 -0.39
N ILE A 29 5.62 -8.07 -0.69
CA ILE A 29 6.06 -9.41 -1.09
C ILE A 29 5.84 -9.53 -2.61
N ALA A 30 6.93 -9.49 -3.37
CA ALA A 30 6.90 -9.61 -4.82
C ALA A 30 6.73 -11.07 -5.28
N SER A 31 6.48 -11.28 -6.57
CA SER A 31 6.35 -12.60 -7.20
C SER A 31 5.28 -13.52 -6.58
N ALA A 32 4.20 -12.94 -6.06
CA ALA A 32 3.05 -13.68 -5.54
C ALA A 32 2.13 -14.20 -6.67
N PRO A 33 1.24 -15.18 -6.41
CA PRO A 33 0.31 -15.65 -7.44
C PRO A 33 -0.71 -14.58 -7.89
N LYS A 34 -1.06 -13.63 -7.00
CA LYS A 34 -2.02 -12.55 -7.25
C LYS A 34 -1.74 -11.32 -6.39
N ASN A 35 -2.29 -10.17 -6.79
CA ASN A 35 -2.22 -8.92 -6.02
C ASN A 35 -3.27 -8.97 -4.89
N LEU A 36 -2.87 -8.81 -3.62
CA LEU A 36 -3.78 -8.79 -2.49
C LEU A 36 -3.24 -8.03 -1.27
N TRP A 37 -4.16 -7.49 -0.48
CA TRP A 37 -3.92 -7.03 0.89
C TRP A 37 -3.80 -8.26 1.79
N HIS A 38 -2.69 -8.40 2.52
CA HIS A 38 -2.40 -9.64 3.23
C HIS A 38 -2.64 -9.53 4.73
N GLU A 39 -2.01 -8.55 5.37
CA GLU A 39 -1.98 -8.45 6.84
C GLU A 39 -1.59 -7.03 7.26
N LEU A 40 -2.10 -6.58 8.41
CA LEU A 40 -1.59 -5.40 9.10
C LEU A 40 -0.54 -5.82 10.12
N LEU A 41 0.68 -5.34 9.97
CA LEU A 41 1.78 -5.63 10.90
C LEU A 41 1.74 -4.60 12.05
N PRO A 42 1.91 -5.05 13.31
CA PRO A 42 1.96 -4.17 14.49
C PRO A 42 3.34 -3.50 14.60
N THR A 43 3.72 -2.73 13.58
CA THR A 43 4.94 -1.91 13.56
C THR A 43 4.61 -0.47 13.91
N GLU A 44 5.63 0.33 14.18
CA GLU A 44 5.50 1.77 14.42
C GLU A 44 6.31 2.54 13.36
N PRO A 45 5.66 3.16 12.35
CA PRO A 45 4.20 3.24 12.12
C PRO A 45 3.58 1.90 11.63
N PRO A 46 2.26 1.71 11.76
CA PRO A 46 1.56 0.50 11.30
C PRO A 46 1.80 0.24 9.82
N THR A 47 2.27 -0.97 9.49
CA THR A 47 2.68 -1.32 8.11
C THR A 47 1.72 -2.34 7.51
N VAL A 48 1.18 -2.03 6.34
CA VAL A 48 0.32 -2.96 5.61
C VAL A 48 1.15 -3.87 4.71
N LYS A 49 1.10 -5.17 4.97
CA LYS A 49 1.73 -6.17 4.13
C LYS A 49 0.86 -6.43 2.90
N ILE A 50 1.43 -6.24 1.72
CA ILE A 50 0.79 -6.52 0.44
C ILE A 50 1.58 -7.57 -0.34
N LYS A 51 0.87 -8.38 -1.10
CA LYS A 51 1.45 -9.30 -2.06
C LYS A 51 1.18 -8.77 -3.46
N ILE A 52 2.20 -8.75 -4.32
CA ILE A 52 2.07 -8.35 -5.72
C ILE A 52 2.58 -9.47 -6.62
N LYS A 53 1.90 -9.67 -7.74
CA LYS A 53 2.28 -10.65 -8.76
C LYS A 53 3.51 -10.25 -9.55
N ALA A 54 3.73 -8.94 -9.71
CA ALA A 54 4.85 -8.42 -10.47
C ALA A 54 6.20 -8.83 -9.85
N LYS A 55 7.15 -9.14 -10.74
CA LYS A 55 8.56 -9.32 -10.38
C LYS A 55 9.20 -7.95 -10.10
N PRO A 56 10.20 -7.88 -9.20
CA PRO A 56 10.94 -6.66 -8.88
C PRO A 56 11.98 -6.32 -9.96
N GLU A 57 11.59 -6.35 -11.23
CA GLU A 57 12.47 -6.08 -12.38
C GLU A 57 12.07 -4.76 -13.03
N ASN A 58 13.06 -3.90 -13.33
CA ASN A 58 12.90 -2.65 -14.09
C ASN A 58 11.72 -1.77 -13.61
N GLY A 59 11.49 -1.69 -12.29
CA GLY A 59 10.42 -0.87 -11.72
C GLY A 59 8.99 -1.40 -11.90
N LYS A 60 8.77 -2.55 -12.55
CA LYS A 60 7.43 -3.12 -12.78
C LYS A 60 6.65 -3.34 -11.49
N ALA A 61 7.32 -3.80 -10.44
CA ALA A 61 6.74 -3.93 -9.11
C ALA A 61 6.20 -2.59 -8.59
N ASN A 62 6.98 -1.51 -8.71
CA ASN A 62 6.59 -0.16 -8.25
C ASN A 62 5.33 0.32 -8.98
N THR A 63 5.29 0.18 -10.30
CA THR A 63 4.12 0.54 -11.11
C THR A 63 2.87 -0.26 -10.73
N VAL A 64 3.02 -1.56 -10.46
CA VAL A 64 1.88 -2.41 -10.05
C VAL A 64 1.41 -2.07 -8.64
N ILE A 65 2.31 -1.70 -7.73
CA ILE A 65 1.96 -1.23 -6.38
C ILE A 65 1.13 0.05 -6.48
N GLU A 66 1.62 1.05 -7.20
CA GLU A 66 0.93 2.34 -7.36
C GLU A 66 -0.44 2.15 -7.98
N LYS A 67 -0.56 1.35 -9.05
CA LYS A 67 -1.86 1.01 -9.67
C LYS A 67 -2.79 0.26 -8.72
N PHE A 68 -2.28 -0.71 -7.96
CA PHE A 68 -3.07 -1.52 -7.04
C PHE A 68 -3.65 -0.66 -5.91
N ILE A 69 -2.81 0.19 -5.31
CA ILE A 69 -3.21 1.05 -4.20
C ILE A 69 -4.11 2.19 -4.69
N SER A 70 -3.75 2.82 -5.82
CA SER A 70 -4.57 3.86 -6.46
C SER A 70 -5.99 3.38 -6.74
N LYS A 71 -6.14 2.16 -7.27
CA LYS A 71 -7.46 1.54 -7.51
C LYS A 71 -8.26 1.32 -6.23
N TYR A 72 -7.61 0.92 -5.15
CA TYR A 72 -8.29 0.66 -3.87
C TYR A 72 -8.78 1.94 -3.17
N PHE A 73 -7.95 2.99 -3.19
CA PHE A 73 -8.26 4.27 -2.56
C PHE A 73 -8.97 5.26 -3.48
N LYS A 74 -9.10 4.95 -4.78
CA LYS A 74 -9.62 5.84 -5.82
C LYS A 74 -8.91 7.20 -5.81
N ALA A 75 -7.58 7.16 -5.72
CA ALA A 75 -6.73 8.34 -5.55
C ALA A 75 -5.38 8.15 -6.24
N HIS A 76 -4.64 9.24 -6.44
CA HIS A 76 -3.27 9.16 -6.97
C HIS A 76 -2.34 8.60 -5.90
N ALA A 77 -1.69 7.46 -6.20
CA ALA A 77 -0.76 6.80 -5.30
C ALA A 77 0.66 6.89 -5.86
N THR A 78 1.62 7.29 -5.04
CA THR A 78 3.02 7.42 -5.45
C THR A 78 3.94 6.89 -4.36
N ILE A 79 4.94 6.11 -4.74
CA ILE A 79 5.99 5.70 -3.80
C ILE A 79 6.86 6.91 -3.48
N GLN A 80 6.87 7.37 -2.22
CA GLN A 80 7.75 8.44 -1.76
C GLN A 80 9.14 7.93 -1.39
N THR A 81 9.22 6.75 -0.77
CA THR A 81 10.49 6.18 -0.32
C THR A 81 10.50 4.66 -0.46
N GLY A 82 11.70 4.08 -0.48
CA GLY A 82 11.89 2.63 -0.53
C GLY A 82 11.75 2.01 -1.92
N HIS A 83 12.05 2.74 -3.01
CA HIS A 83 11.93 2.22 -4.38
C HIS A 83 12.63 0.89 -4.61
N THR A 84 13.78 0.67 -3.94
CA THR A 84 14.58 -0.57 -3.98
C THR A 84 14.35 -1.49 -2.78
N SER A 85 13.57 -1.06 -1.79
CA SER A 85 13.26 -1.83 -0.57
C SER A 85 11.91 -2.54 -0.67
N SER A 86 11.74 -3.59 0.14
CA SER A 86 10.45 -4.21 0.38
C SER A 86 9.54 -3.33 1.25
N HIS A 87 10.12 -2.48 2.10
CA HIS A 87 9.37 -1.49 2.87
C HIS A 87 9.30 -0.18 2.10
N LYS A 88 8.10 0.35 1.93
CA LYS A 88 7.83 1.55 1.15
C LYS A 88 6.87 2.47 1.88
N ILE A 89 7.02 3.76 1.66
CA ILE A 89 6.04 4.76 2.08
C ILE A 89 5.32 5.26 0.83
N ILE A 90 4.00 5.12 0.83
CA ILE A 90 3.13 5.53 -0.27
C ILE A 90 2.43 6.82 0.13
N SER A 91 2.55 7.85 -0.71
CA SER A 91 1.69 9.03 -0.60
C SER A 91 0.43 8.80 -1.41
N LEU A 92 -0.69 9.14 -0.80
CA LEU A 92 -2.01 9.19 -1.42
C LEU A 92 -2.46 10.63 -1.49
N LYS A 93 -2.86 11.07 -2.68
CA LYS A 93 -3.42 12.39 -2.94
C LYS A 93 -4.69 12.26 -3.77
N LYS A 94 -5.75 12.93 -3.34
CA LYS A 94 -7.02 12.99 -4.07
C LYS A 94 -7.02 14.11 -5.10
#